data_AF-A0A952BW58-F1
#
_entry.id   AF-A0A952BW58-F1
#
_cell.length_a   1.000
_cell.length_b   1.000
_cell.length_c   1.000
_cell.angle_alpha   90.00
_cell.angle_beta   90.00
_cell.angle_gamma   90.00
#
_symmetry.space_group_name_H-M   'P 1'
#
loop_
_entity.id
_entity.type
_entity.pdbx_description
1 polymer ?
#
loop_
_entity_poly.entity_id
_entity_poly.type
_entity_poly.pdbx_seq_one_letter_code
_entity_poly.pdbx_strand_id
1 'polypeptide(L)'
;MVSVTRSGKLEGFAYTPPSSIFRTVRVLLTLSQSAQAPALAAALRGLWRFTPLTRVLVTEHPAIEAWMLGANMAVADVDALPARPYVPIGSTTARSVFASHLFSDCNGCITLCSVDPATLDAPPSISTIAEYVRGSTDLSAIYRTMRTYFVGAIVQVGEHVIWGDDLLDVDAAVYRLVGRPEHPVLSELRSTTNEHA
;
A
#
# COMPACT_ATOMS: atom_id res chain seq x y z
N MET A 1 2.27 17.77 7.46
CA MET A 1 1.49 16.87 8.34
C MET A 1 2.48 15.81 8.83
N VAL A 2 2.52 15.49 10.13
CA VAL A 2 3.48 14.49 10.64
C VAL A 2 3.01 13.11 10.20
N SER A 3 3.84 12.37 9.47
CA SER A 3 3.59 10.97 9.12
C SER A 3 3.42 10.14 10.39
N VAL A 4 2.36 9.34 10.46
CA VAL A 4 2.07 8.49 11.62
C VAL A 4 2.31 7.03 11.24
N THR A 5 3.32 6.42 11.86
CA THR A 5 3.55 4.98 11.82
C THR A 5 3.18 4.36 13.16
N ARG A 6 2.44 3.25 13.11
CA ARG A 6 1.96 2.50 14.28
C ARG A 6 2.38 1.05 14.15
N SER A 7 2.53 0.37 15.29
CA SER A 7 2.84 -1.06 15.36
C SER A 7 2.06 -1.72 16.49
N GLY A 8 1.70 -2.98 16.31
CA GLY A 8 0.99 -3.75 17.33
C GLY A 8 1.01 -5.24 17.03
N LYS A 9 0.50 -6.04 17.98
CA LYS A 9 0.25 -7.46 17.76
C LYS A 9 -0.96 -7.65 16.85
N LEU A 10 -0.91 -8.69 16.01
CA LEU A 10 -1.97 -9.04 15.07
C LEU A 10 -3.32 -9.30 15.77
N GLU A 11 -3.31 -9.98 16.91
CA GLU A 11 -4.51 -10.25 17.73
C GLU A 11 -5.23 -8.97 18.16
N GLY A 12 -4.48 -7.90 18.45
CA GLY A 12 -5.00 -6.60 18.85
C GLY A 12 -5.09 -5.59 17.71
N PHE A 13 -4.81 -5.99 16.47
CA PHE A 13 -4.71 -5.06 15.36
C PHE A 13 -6.10 -4.52 14.98
N ALA A 14 -6.27 -3.21 15.17
CA ALA A 14 -7.44 -2.46 14.73
C ALA A 14 -6.99 -1.38 13.75
N TYR A 15 -7.21 -1.63 12.46
CA TYR A 15 -6.79 -0.68 11.44
C TYR A 15 -7.55 0.65 11.57
N THR A 16 -6.79 1.74 11.61
CA THR A 16 -7.31 3.10 11.53
C THR A 16 -6.75 3.70 10.25
N PRO A 17 -7.61 4.02 9.27
CA PRO A 17 -7.14 4.52 7.99
C PRO A 17 -6.50 5.91 8.10
N PRO A 18 -5.65 6.28 7.13
CA PRO A 18 -5.11 7.63 6.99
C PRO A 18 -6.21 8.68 6.99
N SER A 19 -5.97 9.80 7.66
CA SER A 19 -6.99 10.87 7.74
C SER A 19 -7.34 11.48 6.39
N SER A 20 -6.43 11.39 5.42
CA SER A 20 -6.60 11.83 4.03
C SER A 20 -7.74 11.11 3.30
N ILE A 21 -8.11 9.91 3.73
CA ILE A 21 -9.22 9.16 3.12
C ILE A 21 -10.56 9.35 3.81
N PHE A 22 -10.60 10.07 4.94
CA PHE A 22 -11.88 10.42 5.55
C PHE A 22 -12.67 11.35 4.62
N ARG A 23 -13.97 11.07 4.47
CA ARG A 23 -14.89 11.81 3.57
C ARG A 23 -14.59 11.66 2.08
N THR A 24 -13.76 10.69 1.69
CA THR A 24 -13.55 10.36 0.27
C THR A 24 -14.65 9.48 -0.28
N VAL A 25 -14.77 9.45 -1.62
CA VAL A 25 -15.80 8.69 -2.32
C VAL A 25 -15.35 7.25 -2.58
N ARG A 26 -14.08 7.04 -2.95
CA ARG A 26 -13.52 5.74 -3.33
C ARG A 26 -12.11 5.54 -2.79
N VAL A 27 -11.85 4.38 -2.19
CA VAL A 27 -10.52 3.94 -1.76
C VAL A 27 -10.23 2.58 -2.38
N LEU A 28 -8.98 2.36 -2.78
CA LEU A 28 -8.49 1.06 -3.25
C LEU A 28 -7.58 0.43 -2.19
N LEU A 29 -7.92 -0.76 -1.73
CA LEU A 29 -7.05 -1.62 -0.95
C LEU A 29 -6.32 -2.57 -1.90
N THR A 30 -5.02 -2.37 -2.05
CA THR A 30 -4.13 -3.12 -2.93
C THR A 30 -3.42 -4.22 -2.14
N LEU A 31 -3.71 -5.46 -2.47
CA LEU A 31 -3.18 -6.64 -1.78
C LEU A 31 -1.96 -7.21 -2.53
N SER A 32 -0.86 -7.42 -1.82
CA SER A 32 0.22 -8.25 -2.35
C SER A 32 -0.23 -9.71 -2.42
N GLN A 33 0.37 -10.51 -3.31
CA GLN A 33 0.23 -11.98 -3.33
C GLN A 33 0.53 -12.65 -1.97
N SER A 34 1.34 -12.00 -1.12
CA SER A 34 1.66 -12.51 0.21
C SER A 34 0.62 -12.17 1.28
N ALA A 35 -0.39 -11.35 0.97
CA ALA A 35 -1.36 -10.86 1.95
C ALA A 35 -2.12 -11.99 2.64
N GLN A 36 -2.18 -11.94 3.98
CA GLN A 36 -2.87 -12.95 4.77
C GLN A 36 -4.23 -12.47 5.29
N ALA A 37 -5.15 -13.44 5.42
CA ALA A 37 -6.53 -13.23 5.85
C ALA A 37 -6.69 -12.44 7.18
N PRO A 38 -5.90 -12.67 8.25
CA PRO A 38 -6.11 -11.96 9.51
C PRO A 38 -5.90 -10.44 9.42
N ALA A 39 -4.80 -10.01 8.80
CA ALA A 39 -4.50 -8.59 8.61
C ALA A 39 -5.50 -7.95 7.62
N LEU A 40 -5.85 -8.66 6.55
CA LEU A 40 -6.87 -8.25 5.59
C LEU A 40 -8.24 -8.02 6.25
N ALA A 41 -8.73 -8.98 7.03
CA ALA A 41 -10.01 -8.86 7.72
C ALA A 41 -10.02 -7.68 8.69
N ALA A 42 -8.92 -7.43 9.40
CA ALA A 42 -8.79 -6.27 10.27
C ALA A 42 -8.76 -4.94 9.50
N ALA A 43 -8.07 -4.88 8.35
CA ALA A 43 -8.04 -3.72 7.47
C ALA A 43 -9.43 -3.36 6.93
N LEU A 44 -10.15 -4.36 6.39
CA LEU A 44 -11.51 -4.18 5.89
C LEU A 44 -12.46 -3.73 7.01
N ARG A 45 -12.41 -4.36 8.19
CA ARG A 45 -13.19 -3.88 9.35
C ARG A 45 -12.87 -2.43 9.73
N GLY A 46 -11.60 -2.03 9.66
CA GLY A 46 -11.19 -0.65 9.89
C GLY A 46 -11.80 0.32 8.88
N LEU A 47 -11.67 0.02 7.58
CA LEU A 47 -12.24 0.82 6.51
C LEU A 47 -13.77 0.91 6.61
N TRP A 48 -14.44 -0.18 6.97
CA TRP A 48 -15.89 -0.16 7.20
C TRP A 48 -16.29 0.74 8.38
N ARG A 49 -15.57 0.66 9.50
CA ARG A 49 -15.89 1.40 10.74
C ARG A 49 -15.64 2.91 10.60
N PHE A 50 -14.52 3.29 9.99
CA PHE A 50 -14.11 4.70 9.91
C PHE A 50 -14.63 5.41 8.66
N THR A 51 -14.97 4.66 7.62
CA THR A 51 -15.43 5.20 6.34
C THR A 51 -16.62 4.42 5.76
N PRO A 52 -17.76 4.30 6.49
CA PRO A 52 -18.89 3.47 6.07
C PRO A 52 -19.59 3.95 4.79
N LEU A 53 -19.40 5.22 4.40
CA LEU A 53 -19.96 5.79 3.17
C LEU A 53 -18.98 5.71 1.98
N THR A 54 -17.71 5.41 2.23
CA THR A 54 -16.68 5.32 1.19
C THR A 54 -16.78 3.96 0.50
N ARG A 55 -16.78 3.96 -0.83
CA ARG A 55 -16.72 2.70 -1.59
C ARG A 55 -15.30 2.15 -1.51
N VAL A 56 -15.16 0.95 -0.98
CA VAL A 56 -13.85 0.29 -0.88
C VAL A 56 -13.75 -0.72 -2.01
N LEU A 57 -12.80 -0.51 -2.90
CA LEU A 57 -12.39 -1.52 -3.86
C LEU A 57 -11.24 -2.30 -3.26
N VAL A 58 -11.25 -3.62 -3.43
CA VAL A 58 -10.18 -4.50 -2.96
C VAL A 58 -9.66 -5.26 -4.17
N THR A 59 -8.36 -5.30 -4.39
CA THR A 59 -7.81 -6.10 -5.48
C THR A 59 -8.15 -7.58 -5.28
N GLU A 60 -8.40 -8.30 -6.36
CA GLU A 60 -8.70 -9.74 -6.28
C GLU A 60 -7.56 -10.52 -5.60
N HIS A 61 -7.93 -11.36 -4.63
CA HIS A 61 -6.96 -12.12 -3.85
C HIS A 61 -7.62 -13.37 -3.22
N PRO A 62 -6.95 -14.53 -3.20
CA PRO A 62 -7.51 -15.78 -2.66
C PRO A 62 -7.76 -15.76 -1.14
N ALA A 63 -7.10 -14.86 -0.41
CA ALA A 63 -7.34 -14.68 1.02
C ALA A 63 -8.64 -13.93 1.35
N ILE A 64 -9.37 -13.43 0.34
CA ILE A 64 -10.67 -12.76 0.54
C ILE A 64 -11.75 -13.83 0.74
N GLU A 65 -12.41 -13.76 1.89
CA GLU A 65 -13.60 -14.56 2.17
C GLU A 65 -14.86 -13.70 2.08
N ALA A 66 -15.98 -14.29 1.64
CA ALA A 66 -17.22 -13.54 1.39
C ALA A 66 -17.74 -12.76 2.61
N TRP A 67 -17.52 -13.27 3.82
CA TRP A 67 -17.94 -12.60 5.07
C TRP A 67 -17.11 -11.36 5.40
N MET A 68 -15.94 -11.18 4.79
CA MET A 68 -15.07 -10.03 5.05
C MET A 68 -15.56 -8.74 4.39
N LEU A 69 -16.36 -8.86 3.32
CA LEU A 69 -16.80 -7.74 2.51
C LEU A 69 -18.10 -7.13 3.05
N GLY A 70 -18.08 -5.82 3.32
CA GLY A 70 -19.26 -5.05 3.65
C GLY A 70 -20.08 -4.64 2.42
N ALA A 71 -21.27 -4.07 2.63
CA ALA A 71 -22.18 -3.68 1.54
C ALA A 71 -21.64 -2.58 0.60
N ASN A 72 -20.60 -1.85 1.01
CA ASN A 72 -19.94 -0.80 0.22
C ASN A 72 -18.59 -1.27 -0.37
N MET A 73 -18.27 -2.56 -0.23
CA MET A 73 -17.01 -3.14 -0.64
C MET A 73 -17.20 -4.00 -1.87
N ALA A 74 -16.25 -3.95 -2.80
CA ALA A 74 -16.26 -4.80 -3.98
C ALA A 74 -14.85 -5.25 -4.32
N VAL A 75 -14.74 -6.46 -4.87
CA VAL A 75 -13.50 -6.97 -5.45
C VAL A 75 -13.31 -6.39 -6.84
N ALA A 76 -12.09 -6.02 -7.17
CA ALA A 76 -11.68 -5.52 -8.48
C ALA A 76 -10.54 -6.39 -9.02
N ASP A 77 -10.77 -7.01 -10.17
CA ASP A 77 -9.71 -7.61 -10.98
C ASP A 77 -8.96 -6.48 -11.69
N VAL A 78 -7.89 -6.01 -11.06
CA VAL A 78 -7.09 -4.89 -11.57
C VAL A 78 -6.24 -5.31 -12.77
N ASP A 79 -5.93 -6.60 -12.90
CA ASP A 79 -5.09 -7.13 -13.96
C ASP A 79 -5.82 -7.28 -15.29
N ALA A 80 -7.13 -7.52 -15.25
CA ALA A 80 -8.01 -7.49 -16.41
C ALA A 80 -8.28 -6.07 -16.95
N LEU A 81 -7.98 -5.02 -16.18
CA LEU A 81 -8.19 -3.65 -16.61
C LEU A 81 -7.08 -3.16 -17.56
N PRO A 82 -7.40 -2.31 -18.56
CA PRO A 82 -6.39 -1.71 -19.42
C PRO A 82 -5.36 -0.89 -18.61
N ALA A 83 -4.08 -1.16 -18.85
CA ALA A 83 -2.99 -0.40 -18.28
C ALA A 83 -2.83 0.94 -19.01
N ARG A 84 -2.57 2.01 -18.26
CA ARG A 84 -2.25 3.36 -18.75
C ARG A 84 -0.86 3.78 -18.29
N PRO A 85 -0.19 4.65 -19.05
CA PRO A 85 1.10 5.18 -18.63
C PRO A 85 0.91 6.18 -17.48
N TYR A 86 1.74 6.01 -16.46
CA TYR A 86 1.95 6.95 -15.37
C TYR A 86 3.37 7.53 -15.50
N VAL A 87 3.51 8.81 -15.21
CA VAL A 87 4.79 9.53 -15.20
C VAL A 87 4.99 10.22 -13.86
N PRO A 88 6.22 10.30 -13.35
CA PRO A 88 6.50 11.03 -12.12
C PRO A 88 6.09 12.49 -12.27
N ILE A 89 5.45 13.02 -11.23
CA ILE A 89 5.12 14.44 -11.17
C ILE A 89 6.41 15.27 -11.28
N GLY A 90 6.40 16.27 -12.16
CA GLY A 90 7.54 17.15 -12.38
C GLY A 90 8.61 16.61 -13.32
N SER A 91 8.42 15.42 -13.91
CA SER A 91 9.34 14.86 -14.90
C SER A 91 8.63 14.52 -16.21
N THR A 92 8.94 15.26 -17.28
CA THR A 92 8.44 14.99 -18.63
C THR A 92 9.31 14.00 -19.41
N THR A 93 10.48 13.63 -18.87
CA THR A 93 11.49 12.78 -19.54
C THR A 93 11.69 11.42 -18.86
N ALA A 94 11.07 11.20 -17.70
CA ALA A 94 11.17 9.92 -17.01
C ALA A 94 10.42 8.82 -17.77
N ARG A 95 10.97 7.60 -17.69
CA ARG A 95 10.35 6.40 -18.23
C ARG A 95 9.00 6.18 -17.55
N SER A 96 7.94 6.06 -18.35
CA SER A 96 6.61 5.76 -17.83
C SER A 96 6.55 4.35 -17.26
N VAL A 97 5.75 4.21 -16.20
CA VAL A 97 5.32 2.90 -15.71
C VAL A 97 3.87 2.67 -16.11
N PHE A 98 3.48 1.42 -16.38
CA PHE A 98 2.12 1.12 -16.85
C PHE A 98 1.34 0.43 -15.73
N ALA A 99 0.20 0.97 -15.36
CA ALA A 99 -0.65 0.38 -14.31
C ALA A 99 -2.13 0.61 -14.64
N SER A 100 -3.04 -0.04 -13.92
CA SER A 100 -4.48 0.21 -14.11
C SER A 100 -4.84 1.66 -13.82
N HIS A 101 -5.78 2.22 -14.59
CA HIS A 101 -6.36 3.54 -14.33
C HIS A 101 -7.07 3.63 -12.97
N LEU A 102 -7.38 2.48 -12.34
CA LEU A 102 -8.06 2.45 -11.05
C LEU A 102 -7.28 3.19 -9.93
N PHE A 103 -5.94 3.19 -10.00
CA PHE A 103 -5.10 3.92 -9.04
C PHE A 103 -5.35 5.43 -9.09
N SER A 104 -5.55 6.02 -10.28
CA SER A 104 -5.88 7.44 -10.42
C SER A 104 -7.36 7.78 -10.17
N ASP A 105 -8.26 6.81 -10.35
CA ASP A 105 -9.71 7.02 -10.21
C ASP A 105 -10.17 6.95 -8.75
N CYS A 106 -9.33 6.40 -7.86
CA CYS A 106 -9.57 6.37 -6.42
C CYS A 106 -9.01 7.62 -5.75
N ASN A 107 -9.60 8.01 -4.62
CA ASN A 107 -9.12 9.14 -3.84
C ASN A 107 -7.86 8.81 -3.03
N GLY A 108 -7.50 7.53 -2.94
CA GLY A 108 -6.29 7.05 -2.31
C GLY A 108 -6.22 5.53 -2.36
N CYS A 109 -5.00 5.01 -2.41
CA CYS A 109 -4.69 3.60 -2.41
C CYS A 109 -3.94 3.23 -1.13
N ILE A 110 -4.25 2.08 -0.56
CA ILE A 110 -3.58 1.53 0.62
C ILE A 110 -2.97 0.19 0.24
N THR A 111 -1.69 -0.01 0.50
CA THR A 111 -1.08 -1.34 0.32
C THR A 111 -1.32 -2.22 1.54
N LEU A 112 -1.48 -3.51 1.31
CA LEU A 112 -1.46 -4.52 2.35
C LEU A 112 -0.69 -5.74 1.90
N CYS A 113 0.30 -6.14 2.69
CA CYS A 113 1.11 -7.34 2.44
C CYS A 113 1.48 -8.03 3.74
N SER A 114 1.93 -9.28 3.63
CA SER A 114 2.56 -10.00 4.74
C SER A 114 3.99 -10.39 4.38
N VAL A 115 4.88 -10.38 5.35
CA VAL A 115 6.32 -10.57 5.14
C VAL A 115 6.80 -11.68 6.06
N ASP A 116 7.60 -12.58 5.48
CA ASP A 116 8.47 -13.47 6.25
C ASP A 116 9.80 -12.75 6.50
N PRO A 117 10.21 -12.51 7.77
CA PRO A 117 11.48 -11.89 8.10
C PRO A 117 12.70 -12.56 7.46
N ALA A 118 12.64 -13.88 7.21
CA ALA A 118 13.76 -14.61 6.62
C ALA A 118 14.00 -14.20 5.16
N THR A 119 12.92 -13.89 4.42
CA THR A 119 12.94 -13.62 2.97
C THR A 119 12.78 -12.14 2.62
N LEU A 120 12.74 -11.23 3.60
CA LEU A 120 12.64 -9.78 3.37
C LEU A 120 13.86 -9.21 2.64
N ASP A 121 13.78 -9.11 1.33
CA ASP A 121 14.84 -8.64 0.42
C ASP A 121 14.59 -7.23 -0.12
N ALA A 122 13.33 -6.82 -0.23
CA ALA A 122 12.91 -5.51 -0.72
C ALA A 122 11.85 -4.85 0.18
N PRO A 123 11.68 -3.52 0.13
CA PRO A 123 10.66 -2.83 0.93
C PRO A 123 9.25 -3.31 0.58
N PRO A 124 8.49 -3.84 1.54
CA PRO A 124 7.32 -4.64 1.24
C PRO A 124 6.15 -3.83 0.68
N SER A 125 5.95 -2.59 1.16
CA SER A 125 4.90 -1.72 0.63
C SER A 125 5.21 -1.29 -0.81
N ILE A 126 6.47 -0.97 -1.11
CA ILE A 126 6.89 -0.61 -2.48
C ILE A 126 6.81 -1.83 -3.42
N SER A 127 7.23 -3.01 -2.96
CA SER A 127 7.10 -4.26 -3.71
C SER A 127 5.64 -4.57 -4.04
N THR A 128 4.71 -4.29 -3.11
CA THR A 128 3.27 -4.42 -3.36
C THR A 128 2.82 -3.53 -4.51
N ILE A 129 3.32 -2.30 -4.62
CA ILE A 129 3.02 -1.43 -5.79
C ILE A 129 3.58 -2.06 -7.07
N ALA A 130 4.81 -2.56 -7.01
CA ALA A 130 5.50 -3.13 -8.16
C ALA A 130 4.78 -4.33 -8.77
N GLU A 131 4.06 -5.13 -7.97
CA GLU A 131 3.23 -6.24 -8.45
C GLU A 131 2.16 -5.79 -9.46
N TYR A 132 1.65 -4.56 -9.33
CA TYR A 132 0.60 -4.01 -10.20
C TYR A 132 1.11 -3.12 -11.32
N VAL A 133 2.44 -3.01 -11.44
CA VAL A 133 3.10 -2.16 -12.43
C VAL A 133 3.77 -3.01 -13.50
N ARG A 134 3.55 -2.63 -14.76
CA ARG A 134 4.14 -3.24 -15.95
C ARG A 134 5.18 -2.30 -16.55
N GLY A 135 6.22 -2.88 -17.13
CA GLY A 135 7.24 -2.15 -17.91
C GLY A 135 8.40 -1.57 -17.11
N SER A 136 8.45 -1.78 -15.78
CA SER A 136 9.59 -1.46 -14.91
C SER A 136 9.71 -2.49 -13.79
N THR A 137 10.94 -2.82 -13.40
CA THR A 137 11.28 -3.57 -12.19
C THR A 137 12.08 -2.71 -11.20
N ASP A 138 12.33 -1.45 -11.54
CA ASP A 138 13.04 -0.49 -10.69
C ASP A 138 12.08 0.09 -9.65
N LEU A 139 12.26 -0.34 -8.40
CA LEU A 139 11.44 0.09 -7.27
C LEU A 139 11.52 1.60 -7.01
N SER A 140 12.67 2.24 -7.25
CA SER A 140 12.82 3.69 -7.10
C SER A 140 11.97 4.43 -8.13
N ALA A 141 12.02 4.01 -9.39
CA ALA A 141 11.21 4.59 -10.46
C ALA A 141 9.71 4.37 -10.24
N ILE A 142 9.33 3.16 -9.80
CA ILE A 142 7.95 2.80 -9.48
C ILE A 142 7.43 3.68 -8.34
N TYR A 143 8.15 3.75 -7.22
CA TYR A 143 7.74 4.56 -6.08
C TYR A 143 7.60 6.04 -6.47
N ARG A 144 8.60 6.64 -7.14
CA ARG A 144 8.54 8.05 -7.56
C ARG A 144 7.34 8.35 -8.46
N THR A 145 6.95 7.39 -9.29
CA THR A 145 5.82 7.55 -10.21
C THR A 145 4.47 7.35 -9.53
N MET A 146 4.37 6.35 -8.65
CA MET A 146 3.08 5.91 -8.10
C MET A 146 2.76 6.49 -6.73
N ARG A 147 3.75 6.99 -5.97
CA ARG A 147 3.58 7.38 -4.56
C ARG A 147 2.41 8.33 -4.31
N THR A 148 2.08 9.21 -5.25
CA THR A 148 1.02 10.22 -5.07
C THR A 148 -0.38 9.63 -5.01
N TYR A 149 -0.56 8.39 -5.47
CA TYR A 149 -1.82 7.66 -5.38
C TYR A 149 -1.93 6.85 -4.08
N PHE A 150 -0.79 6.52 -3.45
CA PHE A 150 -0.75 5.70 -2.24
C PHE A 150 -0.69 6.57 -1.00
N VAL A 151 -1.65 6.36 -0.10
CA VAL A 151 -1.89 7.20 1.08
C VAL A 151 -1.65 6.46 2.39
N GLY A 152 -1.29 5.18 2.31
CA GLY A 152 -0.93 4.39 3.48
C GLY A 152 -0.55 2.97 3.14
N ALA A 153 -0.04 2.27 4.15
CA ALA A 153 0.42 0.90 4.05
C ALA A 153 0.11 0.10 5.32
N ILE A 154 -0.04 -1.21 5.14
CA ILE A 154 -0.23 -2.20 6.20
C ILE A 154 0.71 -3.38 5.89
N VAL A 155 1.63 -3.66 6.80
CA VAL A 155 2.59 -4.77 6.66
C VAL A 155 2.46 -5.68 7.86
N GLN A 156 2.04 -6.92 7.63
CA GLN A 156 2.09 -7.97 8.65
C GLN A 156 3.46 -8.64 8.64
N VAL A 157 4.05 -8.83 9.82
CA VAL A 157 5.33 -9.50 10.05
C VAL A 157 5.12 -10.56 11.14
N GLY A 158 4.82 -11.80 10.73
CA GLY A 158 4.38 -12.85 11.65
C GLY A 158 3.17 -12.41 12.49
N GLU A 159 3.35 -12.39 13.82
CA GLU A 159 2.33 -11.96 14.80
C GLU A 159 2.28 -10.44 15.04
N HIS A 160 3.05 -9.65 14.29
CA HIS A 160 3.05 -8.19 14.38
C HIS A 160 2.48 -7.57 13.12
N VAL A 161 1.92 -6.37 13.26
CA VAL A 161 1.47 -5.53 12.15
C VAL A 161 2.03 -4.14 12.33
N ILE A 162 2.55 -3.57 11.25
CA ILE A 162 2.99 -2.18 11.14
C ILE A 162 2.09 -1.51 10.11
N TRP A 163 1.60 -0.31 10.40
CA TRP A 163 0.79 0.43 9.45
C TRP A 163 0.97 1.93 9.63
N GLY A 164 0.67 2.69 8.59
CA GLY A 164 0.83 4.14 8.63
C GLY A 164 0.46 4.83 7.33
N ASP A 165 0.67 6.14 7.34
CA ASP A 165 0.26 7.05 6.25
C ASP A 165 1.37 7.23 5.20
N ASP A 166 2.62 6.92 5.53
CA ASP A 166 3.77 6.99 4.64
C ASP A 166 4.40 5.60 4.43
N LEU A 167 4.53 5.20 3.16
CA LEU A 167 5.05 3.89 2.78
C LEU A 167 6.53 3.70 3.17
N LEU A 168 7.36 4.74 3.05
CA LEU A 168 8.78 4.66 3.40
C LEU A 168 8.96 4.50 4.90
N ASP A 169 8.15 5.20 5.70
CA ASP A 169 8.22 5.09 7.16
C ASP A 169 7.71 3.75 7.67
N VAL A 170 6.65 3.21 7.05
CA VAL A 170 6.15 1.85 7.33
C VAL A 170 7.22 0.82 6.98
N ASP A 171 7.80 0.88 5.78
CA ASP A 171 8.82 -0.08 5.36
C ASP A 171 10.10 0.02 6.22
N ALA A 172 10.55 1.23 6.56
CA ALA A 172 11.66 1.43 7.50
C ALA A 172 11.35 0.86 8.89
N ALA A 173 10.12 0.98 9.38
CA ALA A 173 9.71 0.36 10.63
C ALA A 173 9.70 -1.17 10.55
N VAL A 174 9.38 -1.77 9.40
CA VAL A 174 9.48 -3.23 9.17
C VAL A 174 10.91 -3.70 9.31
N TYR A 175 11.87 -3.04 8.64
CA TYR A 175 13.30 -3.39 8.76
C TYR A 175 13.80 -3.29 10.19
N ARG A 176 13.42 -2.23 10.92
CA ARG A 176 13.75 -2.08 12.35
C ARG A 176 13.14 -3.20 13.20
N LEU A 177 11.88 -3.57 12.97
CA LEU A 177 11.20 -4.63 13.72
C LEU A 177 11.91 -5.99 13.55
N VAL A 178 12.37 -6.31 12.33
CA VAL A 178 13.06 -7.58 12.06
C VAL A 178 14.57 -7.55 12.40
N GLY A 179 15.09 -6.41 12.88
CA GLY A 179 16.50 -6.25 13.24
C GLY A 179 17.45 -6.26 12.03
N ARG A 180 16.97 -5.90 10.84
CA ARG A 180 17.78 -5.80 9.62
C ARG A 180 18.13 -4.34 9.30
N PRO A 181 19.27 -4.08 8.63
CA PRO A 181 19.54 -2.75 8.08
C PRO A 181 18.45 -2.37 7.07
N GLU A 182 18.09 -1.09 7.04
CA GLU A 182 17.14 -0.58 6.04
C GLU A 182 17.65 -0.84 4.62
N HIS A 183 16.75 -1.20 3.71
CA HIS A 183 17.11 -1.39 2.31
C HIS A 183 17.64 -0.07 1.69
N PRO A 184 18.74 -0.09 0.92
CA PRO A 184 19.36 1.13 0.37
C PRO A 184 18.39 2.04 -0.39
N VAL A 185 17.42 1.46 -1.09
CA VAL A 185 16.39 2.19 -1.84
C VAL A 185 15.58 3.15 -0.97
N LEU A 186 15.33 2.82 0.31
CA LEU A 186 14.57 3.68 1.21
C LEU A 186 15.33 4.98 1.51
N SER A 187 16.64 4.88 1.69
CA SER A 187 17.50 6.04 1.91
C SER A 187 17.59 6.93 0.66
N GLU A 188 17.72 6.32 -0.52
CA GLU A 188 17.72 7.02 -1.82
C GLU A 188 16.41 7.79 -2.08
N LEU A 189 15.27 7.17 -1.75
CA LEU A 189 13.95 7.76 -1.95
C LEU A 189 13.67 8.91 -0.97
N ARG A 190 14.22 8.83 0.25
CA ARG A 190 14.13 9.92 1.25
C ARG A 190 14.96 11.14 0.86
N SER A 191 16.19 10.96 0.39
CA SER A 191 17.04 12.09 -0.02
C SER A 191 16.43 12.87 -1.19
N THR A 192 15.87 12.15 -2.17
CA THR A 192 15.23 12.77 -3.35
C THR A 192 13.87 13.42 -3.08
N THR A 193 13.18 13.05 -1.99
CA THR A 193 11.92 13.67 -1.61
C THR A 193 12.11 15.07 -1.01
N ASN A 194 13.25 15.33 -0.36
CA ASN A 194 13.55 16.63 0.25
C ASN A 194 14.03 17.70 -0.75
N GLU A 195 14.40 17.33 -1.98
CA GLU A 195 14.84 18.29 -3.01
C GLU A 195 13.67 18.93 -3.79
N HIS A 196 12.44 18.47 -3.57
CA HIS A 196 11.24 18.94 -4.28
C HIS A 196 10.11 19.42 -3.34
N ALA A 197 10.40 19.62 -2.05
CA ALA A 197 9.53 20.25 -1.06
C ALA A 197 9.93 21.71 -0.85
#